data_AF-A0AAE0A4P2-F1
#
_entry.id   AF-A0AAE0A4P2-F1
#
_cell.length_a   1.000
_cell.length_b   1.000
_cell.length_c   1.000
_cell.angle_alpha   90.00
_cell.angle_beta   90.00
_cell.angle_gamma   90.00
#
_symmetry.space_group_name_H-M   'P 1'
#
loop_
_entity.id
_entity.type
_entity.pdbx_description
1 polymer ?
#
loop_
_entity_poly.entity_id
_entity_poly.type
_entity_poly.pdbx_seq_one_letter_code
_entity_poly.pdbx_strand_id
1 'polypeptide(L)'
;MATLETIVSAIKQIDTKKDDLRKAYDDLQSNSSILSSCSLSWSDLDAHFTQIQNSLTHRFHLLESLQSTHSNFPQFDKPTHSPSDIVKDLPLSTPVLSQDRVDTVVTRSELWTLCEKMDGRG
;
A
#
# COMPACT_ATOMS: atom_id res chain seq x y z
N MET A 1 -3.02 -9.74 12.11
CA MET A 1 -3.75 -10.70 11.26
C MET A 1 -5.14 -10.21 10.82
N ALA A 2 -5.87 -9.40 11.61
CA ALA A 2 -7.23 -8.96 11.26
C ALA A 2 -7.38 -8.21 9.91
N THR A 3 -6.32 -7.54 9.43
CA THR A 3 -6.38 -6.74 8.19
C THR A 3 -6.49 -7.59 6.93
N LEU A 4 -5.77 -8.70 6.80
CA LEU A 4 -5.85 -9.58 5.62
C LEU A 4 -7.21 -10.27 5.53
N GLU A 5 -7.71 -10.75 6.67
CA GLU A 5 -9.06 -11.34 6.79
C GLU A 5 -10.16 -10.34 6.39
N THR A 6 -9.97 -9.06 6.73
CA THR A 6 -10.90 -7.99 6.34
C THR A 6 -10.86 -7.75 4.83
N ILE A 7 -9.66 -7.73 4.23
CA ILE A 7 -9.49 -7.51 2.79
C ILE A 7 -10.10 -8.67 1.99
N VAL A 8 -9.82 -9.93 2.34
CA VAL A 8 -10.41 -11.08 1.64
C VAL A 8 -11.92 -11.12 1.79
N SER A 9 -12.45 -10.76 2.97
CA SER A 9 -13.90 -10.65 3.19
C SER A 9 -14.52 -9.58 2.30
N ALA A 10 -13.86 -8.42 2.15
CA ALA A 10 -14.33 -7.35 1.28
C ALA A 10 -14.26 -7.75 -0.21
N ILE A 11 -13.21 -8.44 -0.65
CA ILE A 11 -13.11 -8.95 -2.03
C ILE A 11 -14.25 -9.93 -2.34
N LYS A 12 -14.59 -10.83 -1.40
CA LYS A 12 -15.71 -11.77 -1.56
C LYS A 12 -17.08 -11.09 -1.68
N GLN A 13 -17.23 -9.88 -1.14
CA GLN A 13 -18.48 -9.12 -1.28
C GLN A 13 -18.69 -8.55 -2.69
N ILE A 14 -17.65 -8.53 -3.54
CA ILE A 14 -17.75 -8.02 -4.91
C ILE A 14 -18.77 -8.84 -5.71
N ASP A 15 -18.76 -10.16 -5.57
CA ASP A 15 -19.67 -11.04 -6.31
C ASP A 15 -21.14 -10.79 -5.93
N THR A 16 -21.43 -10.66 -4.63
CA THR A 16 -22.78 -10.32 -4.15
C THR A 16 -23.24 -8.97 -4.66
N LYS A 17 -22.39 -7.94 -4.58
CA LYS A 17 -22.72 -6.60 -5.07
C LYS A 17 -22.94 -6.57 -6.58
N LYS A 18 -22.17 -7.37 -7.34
CA LYS A 18 -22.32 -7.49 -8.79
C LYS A 18 -23.63 -8.18 -9.16
N ASP A 19 -24.03 -9.20 -8.42
CA ASP A 19 -25.34 -9.86 -8.59
C ASP A 19 -26.51 -8.92 -8.28
N ASP A 20 -26.44 -8.14 -7.20
CA ASP A 20 -27.46 -7.14 -6.87
C ASP A 20 -27.56 -6.05 -7.94
N LEU A 21 -26.41 -5.58 -8.46
CA LEU A 21 -26.37 -4.62 -9.56
C LEU A 21 -26.98 -5.19 -10.84
N ARG A 22 -26.74 -6.48 -11.12
CA ARG A 22 -27.31 -7.16 -12.29
C ARG A 22 -28.84 -7.14 -12.25
N LYS A 23 -29.42 -7.47 -11.10
CA LYS A 23 -30.89 -7.44 -10.91
C LYS A 23 -31.43 -6.03 -11.15
N ALA A 24 -30.79 -5.01 -10.58
CA ALA A 24 -31.20 -3.62 -10.78
C ALA A 24 -31.08 -3.18 -12.25
N TYR A 25 -30.05 -3.65 -12.97
CA TYR A 25 -29.88 -3.39 -14.39
C TYR A 25 -30.99 -4.04 -15.22
N ASP A 26 -31.27 -5.33 -14.97
CA ASP A 26 -32.31 -6.10 -15.68
C ASP A 26 -33.71 -5.51 -15.41
N ASP A 27 -33.99 -5.12 -14.16
CA ASP A 27 -35.24 -4.44 -13.78
C ASP A 27 -35.36 -3.10 -14.50
N LEU A 28 -34.30 -2.30 -14.52
CA LEU A 28 -34.30 -1.01 -15.21
C LEU A 28 -34.48 -1.19 -16.72
N GLN A 29 -33.82 -2.18 -17.33
CA GLN A 29 -33.92 -2.46 -18.76
C GLN A 29 -35.31 -2.93 -19.16
N SER A 30 -35.97 -3.69 -18.30
CA SER A 30 -37.34 -4.17 -18.54
C SER A 30 -38.38 -3.05 -18.47
N ASN A 31 -38.12 -2.00 -17.70
CA ASN A 31 -39.11 -0.95 -17.41
C ASN A 31 -38.80 0.39 -18.09
N SER A 32 -37.65 0.54 -18.75
CA SER A 32 -37.16 1.84 -19.17
C SER A 32 -36.55 1.86 -20.56
N SER A 33 -37.22 2.57 -21.46
CA SER A 33 -36.67 2.96 -22.77
C SER A 33 -35.47 3.92 -22.64
N ILE A 34 -35.13 4.38 -21.43
CA ILE A 34 -33.99 5.28 -21.18
C ILE A 34 -32.66 4.57 -21.45
N LEU A 35 -32.59 3.24 -21.23
CA LEU A 35 -31.39 2.48 -21.56
C LEU A 35 -31.16 2.34 -23.06
N SER A 36 -32.18 2.58 -23.91
CA SER A 36 -32.00 2.59 -25.37
C SER A 36 -31.01 3.67 -25.83
N SER A 37 -30.91 4.78 -25.08
CA SER A 37 -29.94 5.85 -25.31
C SER A 37 -28.61 5.60 -24.61
N CYS A 38 -28.54 4.60 -23.73
CA CYS A 38 -27.34 4.21 -23.03
C CYS A 38 -26.55 3.23 -23.90
N SER A 39 -25.33 3.60 -24.29
CA SER A 39 -24.45 2.72 -25.08
C SER A 39 -23.81 1.60 -24.25
N LEU A 40 -24.16 1.50 -22.96
CA LEU A 40 -23.44 0.72 -21.97
C LEU A 40 -24.22 -0.57 -21.71
N SER A 41 -23.66 -1.70 -22.16
CA SER A 41 -24.25 -3.02 -21.97
C SER A 41 -23.86 -3.61 -20.61
N TRP A 42 -24.65 -4.57 -20.13
CA TRP A 42 -24.25 -5.35 -18.95
C TRP A 42 -22.88 -6.00 -19.11
N SER A 43 -22.56 -6.49 -20.32
CA SER A 43 -21.26 -7.12 -20.62
C SER A 43 -20.09 -6.16 -20.41
N ASP A 44 -20.25 -4.88 -20.75
CA ASP A 44 -19.19 -3.87 -20.55
C ASP A 44 -18.93 -3.63 -19.05
N LEU A 45 -20.01 -3.54 -18.26
CA LEU A 45 -19.93 -3.41 -16.80
C LEU A 45 -19.28 -4.65 -16.17
N ASP A 46 -19.76 -5.84 -16.53
CA ASP A 46 -19.26 -7.10 -15.99
C ASP A 46 -17.78 -7.32 -16.31
N ALA A 47 -17.36 -7.01 -17.54
CA ALA A 47 -15.96 -7.07 -17.94
C ALA A 47 -15.09 -6.11 -17.11
N HIS A 48 -15.53 -4.87 -16.93
CA HIS A 48 -14.81 -3.88 -16.13
C HIS A 48 -14.71 -4.29 -14.65
N PHE A 49 -15.80 -4.76 -14.04
CA PHE A 49 -15.77 -5.25 -12.67
C PHE A 49 -14.89 -6.49 -12.51
N THR A 50 -14.92 -7.40 -13.48
CA THR A 50 -14.06 -8.58 -13.52
C THR A 50 -12.58 -8.19 -13.60
N GLN A 51 -12.23 -7.20 -14.42
CA GLN A 51 -10.87 -6.67 -14.49
C GLN A 51 -10.41 -6.09 -13.14
N ILE A 52 -11.28 -5.32 -12.47
CA ILE A 52 -10.98 -4.77 -11.14
C ILE A 52 -10.80 -5.89 -10.12
N GLN A 53 -11.73 -6.85 -10.06
CA GLN A 53 -11.69 -7.99 -9.13
C GLN A 53 -10.42 -8.82 -9.32
N ASN A 54 -10.02 -9.09 -10.56
CA ASN A 54 -8.78 -9.79 -10.88
C ASN A 54 -7.55 -9.02 -10.39
N SER A 55 -7.49 -7.71 -10.64
CA SER A 55 -6.40 -6.85 -10.19
C SER A 55 -6.29 -6.82 -8.66
N LEU A 56 -7.42 -6.68 -7.96
CA LEU A 56 -7.47 -6.69 -6.49
C LEU A 56 -7.02 -8.04 -5.93
N THR A 57 -7.52 -9.14 -6.49
CA THR A 57 -7.17 -10.51 -6.08
C THR A 57 -5.68 -10.77 -6.26
N HIS A 58 -5.11 -10.39 -7.41
CA HIS A 58 -3.67 -10.53 -7.65
C HIS A 58 -2.83 -9.74 -6.63
N ARG A 59 -3.20 -8.48 -6.37
CA ARG A 59 -2.50 -7.65 -5.38
C ARG A 59 -2.64 -8.19 -3.97
N PHE A 60 -3.78 -8.77 -3.64
CA PHE A 60 -4.00 -9.45 -2.36
C PHE A 60 -3.08 -10.65 -2.19
N HIS A 61 -2.97 -11.54 -3.19
CA HIS A 61 -2.05 -12.67 -3.13
C HIS A 61 -0.57 -12.24 -3.00
N LEU A 62 -0.17 -11.15 -3.66
CA LEU A 62 1.16 -10.57 -3.46
C LEU A 62 1.37 -10.16 -1.99
N LEU A 63 0.40 -9.47 -1.39
CA LEU A 63 0.44 -9.08 0.02
C LEU A 63 0.50 -10.30 0.96
N GLU A 64 -0.29 -11.34 0.69
CA GLU A 64 -0.24 -12.60 1.45
C GLU A 64 1.16 -13.22 1.40
N SER A 65 1.78 -13.28 0.21
CA SER A 65 3.12 -13.87 0.04
C SER A 65 4.20 -13.12 0.84
N LEU A 66 4.12 -11.79 0.88
CA LEU A 66 5.06 -10.96 1.64
C LEU A 66 4.88 -11.15 3.16
N GLN A 67 3.63 -11.25 3.61
CA GLN A 67 3.31 -11.53 5.01
C GLN A 67 3.85 -12.90 5.45
N SER A 68 3.71 -13.93 4.61
CA SER A 68 4.25 -15.27 4.88
C SER A 68 5.78 -15.27 4.96
N THR A 69 6.45 -14.47 4.13
CA THR A 69 7.92 -14.36 4.10
C THR A 69 8.47 -13.69 5.36
N HIS A 70 7.79 -12.66 5.88
CA HIS A 70 8.20 -11.97 7.11
C HIS A 70 8.14 -12.86 8.36
N SER A 71 7.32 -13.92 8.35
CA SER A 71 7.21 -14.85 9.50
C SER A 71 8.35 -15.87 9.60
N ASN A 72 9.29 -15.90 8.65
CA ASN A 72 10.34 -16.93 8.54
C ASN A 72 11.77 -16.41 8.81
N PHE A 73 11.97 -15.22 9.37
CA PHE A 73 13.32 -14.81 9.78
C PHE A 73 13.77 -15.64 10.99
N PRO A 74 14.91 -16.35 10.92
CA PRO A 74 15.50 -17.00 12.08
C PRO A 74 15.85 -15.93 13.11
N GLN A 75 15.31 -16.09 14.31
CA GLN A 75 15.75 -15.38 15.51
C GLN A 75 17.26 -15.60 15.66
N PHE A 76 18.07 -14.59 15.33
CA PHE A 76 19.50 -14.64 15.59
C PHE A 76 19.68 -14.44 17.09
N ASP A 77 19.84 -15.55 17.80
CA ASP A 77 20.12 -15.56 19.22
C ASP A 77 21.39 -14.77 19.51
N LYS A 78 21.25 -13.86 20.47
CA LYS A 78 22.28 -13.05 21.10
C LYS A 78 23.36 -13.92 21.75
N PRO A 79 24.66 -13.59 21.60
CA PRO A 79 25.65 -13.92 22.61
C PRO A 79 26.02 -12.67 23.41
N THR A 80 25.57 -12.66 24.65
CA THR A 80 26.16 -11.92 25.77
C THR A 80 27.60 -12.42 25.98
N HIS A 81 28.62 -11.58 25.79
CA HIS A 81 29.87 -11.68 26.55
C HIS A 81 30.68 -10.36 26.48
N SER A 82 30.77 -9.68 27.62
CA SER A 82 31.91 -8.85 28.07
C SER A 82 32.34 -9.50 29.39
N PRO A 83 33.63 -9.52 29.80
CA PRO A 83 34.44 -8.29 29.92
C PRO A 83 35.94 -8.44 29.60
N SER A 84 36.61 -7.36 29.20
CA SER A 84 37.88 -6.88 29.81
C SER A 84 38.55 -5.77 28.99
N ASP A 85 38.63 -4.60 29.63
CA ASP A 85 39.80 -3.73 29.75
C ASP A 85 40.57 -3.30 28.49
N ILE A 86 40.24 -2.11 27.95
CA ILE A 86 41.25 -1.06 27.72
C ILE A 86 40.62 0.30 28.06
N VAL A 87 41.08 0.87 29.18
CA VAL A 87 40.82 2.24 29.65
C VAL A 87 41.93 3.16 29.12
N LYS A 88 41.54 4.41 28.79
CA LYS A 88 42.30 5.66 28.55
C LYS A 88 41.93 6.21 27.17
N ASP A 89 41.31 7.36 27.00
CA ASP A 89 41.34 8.59 27.79
C ASP A 89 40.13 9.45 27.36
N LEU A 90 39.45 10.12 28.31
CA LEU A 90 38.49 11.19 28.05
C LEU A 90 38.89 12.39 28.92
N PRO A 91 38.55 13.61 28.49
CA PRO A 91 37.63 14.37 29.34
C PRO A 91 36.44 14.98 28.57
N LEU A 92 35.26 14.48 28.95
CA LEU A 92 34.05 15.16 29.37
C LEU A 92 33.68 16.53 28.74
N SER A 93 32.54 16.55 28.02
CA SER A 93 31.34 17.37 28.37
C SER A 93 30.15 17.07 27.45
N THR A 94 29.11 16.44 28.01
CA THR A 94 27.72 16.29 27.51
C THR A 94 26.91 17.59 27.77
N PRO A 95 25.79 17.91 27.07
CA PRO A 95 24.57 17.09 27.07
C PRO A 95 23.73 16.98 25.77
N VAL A 96 23.20 15.77 25.56
CA VAL A 96 21.84 15.39 25.12
C VAL A 96 21.00 16.43 24.36
N LEU A 97 20.59 16.11 23.11
CA LEU A 97 19.18 15.89 22.75
C LEU A 97 19.02 15.28 21.32
N SER A 98 18.16 14.26 21.26
CA SER A 98 17.32 13.68 20.19
C SER A 98 17.39 14.17 18.73
N GLN A 99 17.10 13.21 17.81
CA GLN A 99 16.10 13.27 16.71
C GLN A 99 16.64 12.65 15.40
N ASP A 100 16.23 11.43 15.05
CA ASP A 100 15.24 11.13 13.99
C ASP A 100 15.61 11.76 12.63
N ARG A 101 15.96 10.94 11.62
CA ARG A 101 15.28 10.85 10.30
C ARG A 101 16.14 10.36 9.13
N VAL A 102 15.67 9.22 8.59
CA VAL A 102 15.44 8.90 7.17
C VAL A 102 16.61 9.06 6.20
N ASP A 103 17.12 7.91 5.78
CA ASP A 103 18.05 7.72 4.67
C ASP A 103 17.55 8.38 3.38
N THR A 104 18.50 9.11 2.81
CA THR A 104 18.47 9.98 1.65
C THR A 104 17.96 9.29 0.39
N VAL A 105 16.76 9.67 -0.07
CA VAL A 105 16.36 9.46 -1.46
C VAL A 105 17.29 10.31 -2.32
N VAL A 106 18.03 9.66 -3.23
CA VAL A 106 18.86 10.27 -4.26
C VAL A 106 18.01 11.23 -5.08
N THR A 107 18.12 12.52 -4.77
CA THR A 107 17.53 13.60 -5.55
C THR A 107 18.38 13.82 -6.79
N ARG A 108 17.74 13.69 -7.97
CA ARG A 108 18.30 14.09 -9.27
C ARG A 108 18.94 15.48 -9.14
N SER A 109 20.25 15.58 -9.39
CA SER A 109 21.04 16.80 -9.20
C SER A 109 20.49 18.03 -9.94
N GLU A 110 19.76 17.82 -11.04
CA GLU A 110 19.17 18.90 -11.84
C GLU A 110 18.03 19.65 -11.14
N LEU A 111 17.29 18.99 -10.24
CA LEU A 111 16.19 19.61 -9.48
C LEU A 111 16.70 20.48 -8.32
N TRP A 112 17.87 20.15 -7.76
CA TRP A 112 18.49 20.94 -6.69
C TRP A 112 18.82 22.36 -7.15
N THR A 113 19.43 22.48 -8.32
CA THR A 113 19.81 23.78 -8.92
C THR A 113 18.62 24.68 -9.23
N LEU A 114 17.42 24.13 -9.39
CA LEU A 114 16.21 24.91 -9.63
C LEU A 114 15.68 25.53 -8.33
N CYS A 115 15.68 24.77 -7.23
CA CYS A 115 15.22 25.25 -5.91
C CYS A 115 16.18 26.26 -5.28
N GLU A 116 17.50 26.09 -5.47
CA GLU A 116 18.52 27.01 -4.94
C GLU A 116 18.45 28.41 -5.58
N LYS A 117 17.91 28.53 -6.80
CA LYS A 117 17.83 29.80 -7.53
C LYS A 117 16.56 30.61 -7.23
N MET A 118 15.67 30.09 -6.39
CA MET A 118 14.47 30.80 -5.95
C MET A 118 14.73 31.54 -4.63
N ASP A 119 15.55 32.60 -4.67
CA ASP A 119 15.61 33.56 -3.58
C ASP A 119 14.35 34.42 -3.61
N GLY A 120 13.37 34.03 -2.81
CA GLY A 120 12.06 34.67 -2.69
C GLY A 120 12.13 36.16 -2.34
N ARG A 121 12.23 37.00 -3.37
CA ARG A 121 11.86 38.42 -3.30
C ARG A 121 10.73 38.69 -4.29
N GLY A 122 9.53 38.78 -3.74
CA GLY A 122 8.29 39.18 -4.39
C GLY A 122 7.21 39.30 -3.33
#